data_AF-A0A937H3C0-F1
#
_entry.id   AF-A0A937H3C0-F1
#
_cell.length_a   1.000
_cell.length_b   1.000
_cell.length_c   1.000
_cell.angle_alpha   90.00
_cell.angle_beta   90.00
_cell.angle_gamma   90.00
#
_symmetry.space_group_name_H-M   'P 1'
#
loop_
_entity.id
_entity.type
_entity.pdbx_description
1 polymer ?
#
loop_
_entity_poly.entity_id
_entity_poly.type
_entity_poly.pdbx_seq_one_letter_code
_entity_poly.pdbx_strand_id
1 'polypeptide(L)'
;KSDGEEVINNSNNLGNCFVNEVDLGQIIKFENSFDIHIRNVLNLKHVNIDGIYKKKFKVVVDGINSSGGIIIPELLEKLNCEVVKINCNPNGDFSHNPEPLDKNLTDLKNTVVKEKADLGIAVDPDVDRLVFVCEDGVLFGEENTLVACSDFVLSKEKGSTVSNMSSTLGLKDVTERHGCEYFSSKVGEVNVVEMMKAKKAIIGGEGNGGVIYPESHYGRDALVGIVLFLSYLVEKNKKVSMILNSMPSYFMLKEKILLDENIDIDSIFLGIKSTYDENELDTRDGIKINKNNGWIHLRKSNTEPIIRIYIEAANKEESEMFFSEIKKIIDTNS
;
A
#
# COMPACT_ATOMS: atom_id res chain seq x y z
N LYS A 1 0.86 -5.40 -20.22
CA LYS A 1 2.05 -5.25 -21.11
C LYS A 1 1.80 -4.57 -22.47
N SER A 2 0.71 -4.85 -23.20
CA SER A 2 0.49 -4.33 -24.57
C SER A 2 0.51 -2.80 -24.68
N ASP A 3 -0.14 -2.08 -23.77
CA ASP A 3 -0.39 -0.65 -23.97
C ASP A 3 0.87 0.20 -23.74
N GLY A 4 1.71 -0.20 -22.78
CA GLY A 4 3.00 0.45 -22.55
C GLY A 4 4.02 0.16 -23.64
N GLU A 5 4.05 -1.08 -24.14
CA GLU A 5 4.86 -1.45 -25.32
C GLU A 5 4.36 -0.72 -26.58
N GLU A 6 3.06 -0.49 -26.72
CA GLU A 6 2.47 0.31 -27.78
C GLU A 6 2.87 1.78 -27.69
N VAL A 7 2.83 2.41 -26.50
CA VAL A 7 3.32 3.78 -26.30
C VAL A 7 4.80 3.91 -26.64
N ILE A 8 5.62 2.95 -26.20
CA ILE A 8 7.06 2.92 -26.50
C ILE A 8 7.30 2.68 -27.98
N ASN A 9 6.57 1.76 -28.61
CA ASN A 9 6.67 1.50 -30.05
C ASN A 9 6.20 2.70 -30.87
N ASN A 10 5.15 3.38 -30.46
CA ASN A 10 4.69 4.62 -31.10
C ASN A 10 5.73 5.72 -30.95
N SER A 11 6.35 5.86 -29.77
CA SER A 11 7.44 6.81 -29.52
C SER A 11 8.69 6.50 -30.36
N ASN A 12 9.12 5.23 -30.40
CA ASN A 12 10.31 4.82 -31.15
C ASN A 12 10.10 4.83 -32.67
N ASN A 13 8.87 4.64 -33.13
CA ASN A 13 8.49 4.72 -34.54
C ASN A 13 7.87 6.08 -34.91
N LEU A 14 8.17 7.15 -34.15
CA LEU A 14 7.63 8.49 -34.39
C LEU A 14 7.91 9.03 -35.81
N GLY A 15 8.90 8.51 -36.55
CA GLY A 15 9.14 8.85 -37.96
C GLY A 15 9.08 10.37 -38.25
N ASN A 16 8.65 10.73 -39.46
CA ASN A 16 8.31 12.11 -39.86
C ASN A 16 6.88 12.50 -39.40
N CYS A 17 6.38 12.02 -38.25
CA CYS A 17 5.04 12.38 -37.73
C CYS A 17 5.04 13.73 -36.98
N PHE A 18 5.89 14.66 -37.40
CA PHE A 18 5.78 16.04 -36.97
C PHE A 18 4.74 16.72 -37.84
N VAL A 19 3.67 17.18 -37.20
CA VAL A 19 2.65 18.00 -37.85
C VAL A 19 3.24 19.36 -38.22
N ASN A 20 2.77 19.95 -39.33
CA ASN A 20 3.17 21.31 -39.70
C ASN A 20 2.66 22.31 -38.64
N GLU A 21 3.23 23.52 -38.62
CA GLU A 21 2.84 24.59 -37.69
C GLU A 21 1.32 24.93 -37.75
N VAL A 22 0.66 24.60 -38.87
CA VAL A 22 -0.79 24.80 -39.08
C VAL A 22 -1.66 23.67 -38.51
N ASP A 23 -1.06 22.53 -38.17
CA ASP A 23 -1.72 21.32 -37.68
C ASP A 23 -1.38 21.04 -36.20
N LEU A 24 -0.91 22.06 -35.47
CA LEU A 24 -0.57 21.95 -34.05
C LEU A 24 -1.79 21.54 -33.21
N GLY A 25 -1.55 20.68 -32.23
CA GLY A 25 -2.55 20.29 -31.24
C GLY A 25 -3.02 21.46 -30.36
N GLN A 26 -4.10 21.24 -29.62
CA GLN A 26 -4.66 22.23 -28.69
C GLN A 26 -4.38 21.82 -27.24
N ILE A 27 -4.02 22.78 -26.40
CA ILE A 27 -3.93 22.59 -24.95
C ILE A 27 -5.27 22.98 -24.33
N ILE A 28 -5.98 22.00 -23.79
CA ILE A 28 -7.21 22.22 -23.03
C ILE A 28 -6.87 22.09 -21.55
N LYS A 29 -7.06 23.18 -20.79
CA LYS A 29 -6.88 23.16 -19.33
C LYS A 29 -8.15 22.65 -18.67
N PHE A 30 -7.99 21.67 -17.79
CA PHE A 30 -9.09 21.06 -17.05
C PHE A 30 -8.88 21.28 -15.55
N GLU A 31 -9.64 22.18 -14.94
CA GLU A 31 -9.40 22.63 -13.56
C GLU A 31 -10.20 21.84 -12.51
N ASN A 32 -11.14 20.99 -12.93
CA ASN A 32 -12.07 20.28 -12.03
C ASN A 32 -11.68 18.81 -11.77
N SER A 33 -10.42 18.41 -11.98
CA SER A 33 -10.00 17.01 -11.90
C SER A 33 -10.18 16.42 -10.50
N PHE A 34 -9.78 17.14 -9.45
CA PHE A 34 -9.96 16.71 -8.05
C PHE A 34 -11.44 16.51 -7.72
N ASP A 35 -12.25 17.47 -8.11
CA ASP A 35 -13.68 17.50 -7.82
C ASP A 35 -14.43 16.34 -8.50
N ILE A 36 -14.03 15.99 -9.73
CA ILE A 36 -14.55 14.81 -10.44
C ILE A 36 -14.13 13.53 -9.73
N HIS A 37 -12.86 13.42 -9.36
CA HIS A 37 -12.34 12.23 -8.71
C HIS A 37 -12.97 12.02 -7.32
N ILE A 38 -13.08 13.07 -6.51
CA ILE A 38 -13.77 13.01 -5.21
C ILE A 38 -15.22 12.56 -5.39
N ARG A 39 -15.95 13.11 -6.37
CA ARG A 39 -17.33 12.66 -6.64
C ARG A 39 -17.38 11.19 -7.05
N ASN A 40 -16.42 10.71 -7.85
CA ASN A 40 -16.32 9.30 -8.20
C ASN A 40 -16.14 8.43 -6.93
N VAL A 41 -15.16 8.80 -6.09
CA VAL A 41 -14.83 8.09 -4.86
C VAL A 41 -16.01 8.05 -3.88
N LEU A 42 -16.73 9.17 -3.71
CA LEU A 42 -17.90 9.24 -2.84
C LEU A 42 -19.06 8.36 -3.34
N ASN A 43 -19.19 8.18 -4.65
CA ASN A 43 -20.25 7.36 -5.25
C ASN A 43 -19.91 5.86 -5.32
N LEU A 44 -18.75 5.43 -4.82
CA LEU A 44 -18.37 4.02 -4.83
C LEU A 44 -19.34 3.17 -4.00
N LYS A 45 -19.46 1.90 -4.40
CA LYS A 45 -20.21 0.92 -3.61
C LYS A 45 -19.66 0.85 -2.19
N HIS A 46 -20.58 0.59 -1.28
CA HIS A 46 -20.32 0.42 0.16
C HIS A 46 -19.88 1.68 0.92
N VAL A 47 -19.58 2.80 0.23
CA VAL A 47 -19.25 4.06 0.93
C VAL A 47 -20.48 4.60 1.66
N ASN A 48 -20.37 4.72 2.97
CA ASN A 48 -21.45 5.15 3.85
C ASN A 48 -21.39 6.66 4.09
N ILE A 49 -21.65 7.46 3.04
CA ILE A 49 -21.60 8.93 3.11
C ILE A 49 -22.43 9.46 4.28
N ASP A 50 -23.69 9.04 4.40
CA ASP A 50 -24.61 9.53 5.44
C ASP A 50 -24.10 9.25 6.85
N GLY A 51 -23.53 8.06 7.05
CA GLY A 51 -22.99 7.66 8.34
C GLY A 51 -21.73 8.43 8.70
N ILE A 52 -20.82 8.63 7.73
CA ILE A 52 -19.61 9.44 7.92
C ILE A 52 -20.01 10.89 8.24
N TYR A 53 -20.93 11.46 7.47
CA TYR A 53 -21.43 12.82 7.63
C TYR A 53 -22.07 13.06 9.00
N LYS A 54 -22.82 12.07 9.52
CA LYS A 54 -23.43 12.13 10.86
C LYS A 54 -22.41 11.98 11.97
N LYS A 55 -21.38 11.16 11.76
CA LYS A 55 -20.35 10.89 12.77
C LYS A 55 -19.45 12.10 12.99
N LYS A 56 -19.22 12.92 11.95
CA LYS A 56 -18.38 14.13 11.99
C LYS A 56 -16.99 13.86 12.56
N PHE A 57 -16.28 12.90 11.97
CA PHE A 57 -14.95 12.53 12.46
C PHE A 57 -14.02 13.75 12.53
N LYS A 58 -13.23 13.84 13.61
CA LYS A 58 -12.10 14.75 13.67
C LYS A 58 -10.85 14.04 13.17
N VAL A 59 -10.22 14.58 12.14
CA VAL A 59 -9.13 13.92 11.40
C VAL A 59 -7.93 14.85 11.30
N VAL A 60 -6.74 14.35 11.65
CA VAL A 60 -5.48 15.06 11.37
C VAL A 60 -4.92 14.57 10.04
N VAL A 61 -4.55 15.47 9.14
CA VAL A 61 -4.03 15.14 7.80
C VAL A 61 -2.62 15.66 7.65
N ASP A 62 -1.67 14.75 7.42
CA ASP A 62 -0.32 15.07 6.94
C ASP A 62 -0.26 15.01 5.42
N GLY A 63 -0.17 16.19 4.80
CA GLY A 63 -0.10 16.34 3.35
C GLY A 63 1.32 16.38 2.80
N ILE A 64 2.35 16.25 3.66
CA ILE A 64 3.79 16.29 3.34
C ILE A 64 4.25 17.44 2.41
N ASN A 65 3.54 18.55 2.41
CA ASN A 65 3.68 19.66 1.46
C ASN A 65 3.59 19.22 -0.02
N SER A 66 2.69 18.28 -0.30
CA SER A 66 2.39 17.80 -1.65
C SER A 66 0.88 17.75 -1.92
N SER A 67 0.49 17.19 -3.06
CA SER A 67 -0.89 17.17 -3.57
C SER A 67 -1.93 16.62 -2.57
N GLY A 68 -1.53 15.71 -1.69
CA GLY A 68 -2.36 15.20 -0.58
C GLY A 68 -2.86 16.29 0.37
N GLY A 69 -2.08 17.34 0.58
CA GLY A 69 -2.43 18.51 1.39
C GLY A 69 -3.59 19.34 0.83
N ILE A 70 -3.95 19.15 -0.44
CA ILE A 70 -5.10 19.79 -1.07
C ILE A 70 -6.29 18.83 -1.09
N ILE A 71 -6.13 17.67 -1.73
CA ILE A 71 -7.25 16.80 -2.09
C ILE A 71 -7.83 16.03 -0.89
N ILE A 72 -7.00 15.64 0.09
CA ILE A 72 -7.48 14.90 1.27
C ILE A 72 -8.33 15.78 2.18
N PRO A 73 -7.92 17.00 2.55
CA PRO A 73 -8.80 17.91 3.28
C PRO A 73 -10.10 18.21 2.54
N GLU A 74 -10.06 18.41 1.22
CA GLU A 74 -11.27 18.68 0.43
C GLU A 74 -12.27 17.51 0.47
N LEU A 75 -11.79 16.27 0.34
CA LEU A 75 -12.61 15.06 0.49
C LEU A 75 -13.27 14.99 1.86
N LEU A 76 -12.49 15.18 2.93
CA LEU A 76 -12.96 15.07 4.31
C LEU A 76 -13.96 16.19 4.68
N GLU A 77 -13.72 17.41 4.21
CA GLU A 77 -14.62 18.55 4.43
C GLU A 77 -15.98 18.30 3.73
N LYS A 78 -16.00 17.73 2.51
CA LYS A 78 -17.25 17.31 1.83
C LYS A 78 -17.99 16.20 2.58
N LEU A 79 -17.27 15.40 3.37
CA LEU A 79 -17.81 14.37 4.27
C LEU A 79 -18.18 14.92 5.66
N ASN A 80 -18.13 16.24 5.88
CA ASN A 80 -18.44 16.91 7.14
C ASN A 80 -17.55 16.46 8.32
N CYS A 81 -16.31 16.09 8.02
CA CYS A 81 -15.27 15.86 9.00
C CYS A 81 -14.64 17.20 9.47
N GLU A 82 -14.22 17.25 10.73
CA GLU A 82 -13.37 18.32 11.25
C GLU A 82 -11.91 18.01 10.89
N VAL A 83 -11.29 18.84 10.04
CA VAL A 83 -9.94 18.56 9.52
C VAL A 83 -8.90 19.45 10.20
N VAL A 84 -7.89 18.83 10.82
CA VAL A 84 -6.67 19.48 11.30
C VAL A 84 -5.56 19.22 10.28
N LYS A 85 -5.10 20.28 9.62
CA LYS A 85 -4.09 20.19 8.54
C LYS A 85 -2.68 20.34 9.09
N ILE A 86 -1.79 19.39 8.80
CA ILE A 86 -0.34 19.51 8.99
C ILE A 86 0.35 19.32 7.63
N ASN A 87 1.38 20.12 7.35
CA ASN A 87 2.13 20.08 6.09
C ASN A 87 1.22 20.06 4.83
N CYS A 88 0.17 20.89 4.80
CA CYS A 88 -0.82 20.86 3.71
C CYS A 88 -0.62 21.99 2.68
N ASN A 89 0.57 22.61 2.62
CA ASN A 89 0.87 23.68 1.68
C ASN A 89 1.92 23.23 0.66
N PRO A 90 1.52 22.86 -0.57
CA PRO A 90 2.46 22.41 -1.58
C PRO A 90 3.42 23.53 -1.99
N ASN A 91 4.72 23.31 -1.74
CA ASN A 91 5.76 24.29 -2.01
C ASN A 91 6.96 23.69 -2.77
N GLY A 92 6.92 22.39 -3.11
CA GLY A 92 8.01 21.67 -3.77
C GLY A 92 9.03 21.04 -2.81
N ASP A 93 8.92 21.32 -1.51
CA ASP A 93 9.81 20.81 -0.47
C ASP A 93 9.03 19.95 0.54
N PHE A 94 9.31 18.65 0.53
CA PHE A 94 8.67 17.71 1.46
C PHE A 94 9.05 18.04 2.91
N SER A 95 8.05 18.12 3.79
CA SER A 95 8.23 18.50 5.21
C SER A 95 9.09 17.50 6.00
N HIS A 96 9.02 16.23 5.61
CA HIS A 96 9.83 15.14 6.13
C HIS A 96 10.08 14.11 5.02
N ASN A 97 10.77 13.01 5.33
CA ASN A 97 10.95 11.93 4.37
C ASN A 97 9.58 11.32 4.00
N PRO A 98 9.23 11.20 2.70
CA PRO A 98 7.93 10.73 2.21
C PRO A 98 7.62 9.26 2.47
N GLU A 99 8.57 8.49 2.96
CA GLU A 99 8.29 7.13 3.38
C GLU A 99 7.46 7.16 4.67
N PRO A 100 6.28 6.52 4.73
CA PRO A 100 5.37 6.57 5.88
C PRO A 100 5.80 5.62 7.01
N LEU A 101 7.06 5.73 7.43
CA LEU A 101 7.63 5.00 8.55
C LEU A 101 7.28 5.69 9.87
N ASP A 102 7.15 4.92 10.95
CA ASP A 102 6.79 5.43 12.28
C ASP A 102 7.63 6.64 12.72
N LYS A 103 8.95 6.61 12.44
CA LYS A 103 9.89 7.70 12.76
C LYS A 103 9.57 9.02 12.02
N ASN A 104 9.01 8.94 10.82
CA ASN A 104 8.71 10.10 9.98
C ASN A 104 7.36 10.74 10.35
N LEU A 105 6.48 10.01 11.07
CA LEU A 105 5.10 10.42 11.38
C LEU A 105 4.93 10.94 12.82
N THR A 106 6.03 11.35 13.46
CA THR A 106 6.04 11.80 14.85
C THR A 106 5.09 12.98 15.08
N ASP A 107 5.09 13.98 14.19
CA ASP A 107 4.23 15.16 14.31
C ASP A 107 2.76 14.83 14.13
N LEU A 108 2.43 13.95 13.18
CA LEU A 108 1.08 13.44 13.00
C LEU A 108 0.57 12.76 14.28
N LYS A 109 1.35 11.81 14.83
CA LYS A 109 1.01 11.06 16.04
C LYS A 109 0.76 11.99 17.24
N ASN A 110 1.67 12.94 17.46
CA ASN A 110 1.54 13.91 18.55
C ASN A 110 0.32 14.81 18.36
N THR A 111 0.05 15.25 17.13
CA THR A 111 -1.09 16.12 16.81
C THR A 111 -2.41 15.38 16.99
N VAL A 112 -2.52 14.12 16.57
CA VAL A 112 -3.72 13.28 16.79
C VAL A 112 -4.09 13.22 18.28
N VAL A 113 -3.11 12.90 19.13
CA VAL A 113 -3.32 12.81 20.59
C VAL A 113 -3.66 14.18 21.20
N LYS A 114 -2.92 15.22 20.81
CA LYS A 114 -3.13 16.60 21.30
C LYS A 114 -4.51 17.13 20.96
N GLU A 115 -4.95 16.92 19.72
CA GLU A 115 -6.22 17.40 19.20
C GLU A 115 -7.41 16.51 19.58
N LYS A 116 -7.13 15.35 20.20
CA LYS A 116 -8.12 14.30 20.49
C LYS A 116 -8.90 13.90 19.24
N ALA A 117 -8.18 13.79 18.12
CA ALA A 117 -8.75 13.40 16.85
C ALA A 117 -9.15 11.91 16.87
N ASP A 118 -10.12 11.53 16.06
CA ASP A 118 -10.56 10.14 15.91
C ASP A 118 -9.52 9.30 15.14
N LEU A 119 -8.74 9.94 14.26
CA LEU A 119 -7.64 9.33 13.53
C LEU A 119 -6.70 10.38 12.91
N GLY A 120 -5.50 9.92 12.55
CA GLY A 120 -4.59 10.62 11.65
C GLY A 120 -4.51 9.93 10.29
N ILE A 121 -4.22 10.71 9.25
CA ILE A 121 -3.98 10.26 7.88
C ILE A 121 -2.63 10.84 7.43
N ALA A 122 -1.77 10.01 6.87
CA ALA A 122 -0.63 10.44 6.06
C ALA A 122 -0.70 9.75 4.70
N VAL A 123 -0.30 10.51 3.68
CA VAL A 123 -0.19 10.05 2.30
C VAL A 123 1.19 10.42 1.76
N ASP A 124 1.62 9.73 0.72
CA ASP A 124 2.85 10.06 0.03
C ASP A 124 2.63 11.17 -1.03
N PRO A 125 3.69 11.69 -1.67
CA PRO A 125 3.58 12.92 -2.47
C PRO A 125 2.57 12.89 -3.63
N ASP A 126 2.39 11.74 -4.26
CA ASP A 126 1.46 11.49 -5.37
C ASP A 126 0.15 10.82 -4.93
N VAL A 127 -0.02 10.55 -3.63
CA VAL A 127 -1.31 10.20 -2.99
C VAL A 127 -1.82 8.82 -3.44
N ASP A 128 -0.91 7.92 -3.78
CA ASP A 128 -1.24 6.54 -4.12
C ASP A 128 -1.15 5.62 -2.87
N ARG A 129 -0.38 6.01 -1.86
CA ARG A 129 -0.23 5.30 -0.58
C ARG A 129 -0.91 6.01 0.57
N LEU A 130 -1.40 5.20 1.50
CA LEU A 130 -2.15 5.64 2.67
C LEU A 130 -1.68 4.92 3.92
N VAL A 131 -1.49 5.68 5.00
CA VAL A 131 -1.35 5.12 6.34
C VAL A 131 -2.21 5.90 7.33
N PHE A 132 -2.75 5.17 8.30
CA PHE A 132 -3.51 5.75 9.40
C PHE A 132 -2.69 5.81 10.70
N VAL A 133 -3.07 6.74 11.56
CA VAL A 133 -2.66 6.79 12.97
C VAL A 133 -3.90 6.67 13.83
N CYS A 134 -3.85 5.80 14.83
CA CYS A 134 -4.94 5.57 15.77
C CYS A 134 -5.16 6.80 16.67
N GLU A 135 -6.34 6.91 17.29
CA GLU A 135 -6.69 8.01 18.18
C GLU A 135 -5.79 8.12 19.43
N ASP A 136 -5.09 7.04 19.77
CA ASP A 136 -4.10 6.98 20.86
C ASP A 136 -2.66 7.27 20.40
N GLY A 137 -2.46 7.64 19.13
CA GLY A 137 -1.16 7.95 18.54
C GLY A 137 -0.37 6.73 18.08
N VAL A 138 -0.91 5.51 18.18
CA VAL A 138 -0.27 4.30 17.64
C VAL A 138 -0.39 4.29 16.11
N LEU A 139 0.71 4.01 15.41
CA LEU A 139 0.68 3.85 13.95
C LEU A 139 -0.17 2.62 13.59
N PHE A 140 -1.15 2.81 12.72
CA PHE A 140 -2.01 1.71 12.25
C PHE A 140 -1.22 0.74 11.36
N GLY A 141 -0.28 1.27 10.58
CA GLY A 141 0.60 0.53 9.69
C GLY A 141 0.08 0.48 8.24
N GLU A 142 1.00 0.60 7.29
CA GLU A 142 0.71 0.53 5.85
C GLU A 142 0.02 -0.79 5.47
N GLU A 143 0.58 -1.93 5.92
CA GLU A 143 0.05 -3.27 5.64
C GLU A 143 -1.42 -3.41 6.08
N ASN A 144 -1.71 -2.93 7.29
CA ASN A 144 -3.03 -3.00 7.92
C ASN A 144 -4.08 -2.15 7.21
N THR A 145 -3.66 -1.12 6.47
CA THR A 145 -4.57 -0.25 5.71
C THR A 145 -5.31 -1.06 4.63
N LEU A 146 -4.57 -1.87 3.85
CA LEU A 146 -5.15 -2.76 2.86
C LEU A 146 -6.00 -3.87 3.51
N VAL A 147 -5.53 -4.44 4.61
CA VAL A 147 -6.25 -5.50 5.34
C VAL A 147 -7.59 -4.99 5.86
N ALA A 148 -7.63 -3.81 6.48
CA ALA A 148 -8.86 -3.23 7.01
C ALA A 148 -9.87 -2.87 5.91
N CYS A 149 -9.41 -2.25 4.81
CA CYS A 149 -10.27 -1.95 3.68
C CYS A 149 -10.83 -3.23 3.04
N SER A 150 -10.01 -4.28 2.96
CA SER A 150 -10.42 -5.57 2.41
C SER A 150 -11.42 -6.30 3.32
N ASP A 151 -11.21 -6.30 4.64
CA ASP A 151 -12.16 -6.86 5.60
C ASP A 151 -13.52 -6.17 5.52
N PHE A 152 -13.52 -4.84 5.35
CA PHE A 152 -14.75 -4.08 5.13
C PHE A 152 -15.47 -4.51 3.85
N VAL A 153 -14.79 -4.47 2.69
CA VAL A 153 -15.39 -4.83 1.40
C VAL A 153 -15.90 -6.28 1.41
N LEU A 154 -15.11 -7.23 1.94
CA LEU A 154 -15.48 -8.65 2.03
C LEU A 154 -16.66 -8.94 2.98
N SER A 155 -16.90 -8.05 3.93
CA SER A 155 -18.09 -8.10 4.79
C SER A 155 -19.38 -7.70 4.04
N LYS A 156 -19.25 -7.03 2.89
CA LYS A 156 -20.36 -6.56 2.04
C LYS A 156 -20.58 -7.43 0.82
N GLU A 157 -19.50 -7.84 0.18
CA GLU A 157 -19.52 -8.60 -1.06
C GLU A 157 -18.45 -9.69 -1.00
N LYS A 158 -18.81 -10.91 -1.42
CA LYS A 158 -17.85 -12.01 -1.52
C LYS A 158 -17.08 -11.91 -2.83
N GLY A 159 -15.77 -12.08 -2.76
CA GLY A 159 -14.90 -12.05 -3.92
C GLY A 159 -13.45 -12.31 -3.54
N SER A 160 -12.62 -12.59 -4.54
CA SER A 160 -11.20 -12.84 -4.30
C SER A 160 -10.44 -11.54 -3.99
N THR A 161 -9.31 -11.69 -3.32
CA THR A 161 -8.37 -10.59 -3.06
C THR A 161 -6.98 -10.89 -3.61
N VAL A 162 -6.21 -9.83 -3.86
CA VAL A 162 -4.83 -9.94 -4.32
C VAL A 162 -3.94 -8.96 -3.59
N SER A 163 -2.78 -9.44 -3.12
CA SER A 163 -1.65 -8.55 -2.82
C SER A 163 -0.38 -9.06 -3.46
N ASN A 164 0.68 -8.26 -3.44
CA ASN A 164 1.99 -8.77 -3.80
C ASN A 164 2.50 -9.76 -2.73
N MET A 165 3.42 -10.64 -3.12
CA MET A 165 3.98 -11.66 -2.24
C MET A 165 4.86 -11.12 -1.09
N SER A 166 5.21 -9.84 -1.06
CA SER A 166 5.89 -9.19 0.08
C SER A 166 4.92 -8.56 1.09
N SER A 167 3.61 -8.66 0.86
CA SER A 167 2.60 -8.09 1.75
C SER A 167 2.23 -9.07 2.86
N THR A 168 1.62 -8.55 3.92
CA THR A 168 1.21 -9.31 5.09
C THR A 168 0.28 -10.49 4.76
N LEU A 169 0.44 -11.60 5.49
CA LEU A 169 -0.54 -12.69 5.57
C LEU A 169 -1.89 -12.22 6.11
N GLY A 170 -1.96 -11.06 6.77
CA GLY A 170 -3.21 -10.49 7.25
C GLY A 170 -4.28 -10.36 6.17
N LEU A 171 -3.92 -10.07 4.91
CA LEU A 171 -4.90 -10.02 3.82
C LEU A 171 -5.45 -11.42 3.50
N LYS A 172 -4.58 -12.44 3.48
CA LYS A 172 -4.98 -13.83 3.29
C LYS A 172 -5.95 -14.25 4.40
N ASP A 173 -5.59 -14.00 5.65
CA ASP A 173 -6.38 -14.38 6.82
C ASP A 173 -7.77 -13.76 6.83
N VAL A 174 -7.90 -12.45 6.53
CA VAL A 174 -9.24 -11.82 6.45
C VAL A 174 -10.03 -12.34 5.28
N THR A 175 -9.38 -12.63 4.15
CA THR A 175 -10.04 -13.18 2.95
C THR A 175 -10.61 -14.56 3.23
N GLU A 176 -9.83 -15.45 3.83
CA GLU A 176 -10.24 -16.80 4.18
C GLU A 176 -11.28 -16.80 5.32
N ARG A 177 -11.18 -15.88 6.29
CA ARG A 177 -12.20 -15.67 7.33
C ARG A 177 -13.58 -15.34 6.73
N HIS A 178 -13.60 -14.66 5.59
CA HIS A 178 -14.82 -14.38 4.83
C HIS A 178 -15.23 -15.51 3.87
N GLY A 179 -14.51 -16.63 3.86
CA GLY A 179 -14.77 -17.78 2.98
C GLY A 179 -14.42 -17.50 1.51
N CYS A 180 -13.48 -16.58 1.25
CA CYS A 180 -13.06 -16.16 -0.07
C CYS A 180 -11.63 -16.65 -0.39
N GLU A 181 -11.23 -16.55 -1.65
CA GLU A 181 -9.90 -16.97 -2.11
C GLU A 181 -8.91 -15.80 -2.18
N TYR A 182 -7.73 -15.99 -1.60
CA TYR A 182 -6.60 -15.06 -1.69
C TYR A 182 -5.61 -15.51 -2.77
N PHE A 183 -5.06 -14.55 -3.52
CA PHE A 183 -3.96 -14.78 -4.45
C PHE A 183 -2.82 -13.80 -4.23
N SER A 184 -1.60 -14.22 -4.54
CA SER A 184 -0.42 -13.35 -4.49
C SER A 184 0.22 -13.16 -5.87
N SER A 185 0.62 -11.94 -6.18
CA SER A 185 1.40 -11.58 -7.37
C SER A 185 2.88 -11.35 -7.05
N LYS A 186 3.69 -11.15 -8.10
CA LYS A 186 5.02 -10.52 -7.96
C LYS A 186 4.86 -9.09 -7.43
N VAL A 187 5.94 -8.51 -6.88
CA VAL A 187 5.93 -7.12 -6.38
C VAL A 187 5.79 -6.11 -7.53
N GLY A 188 5.11 -5.00 -7.27
CA GLY A 188 4.85 -3.93 -8.22
C GLY A 188 3.39 -3.91 -8.68
N GLU A 189 2.79 -2.72 -8.67
CA GLU A 189 1.38 -2.46 -8.98
C GLU A 189 0.89 -3.15 -10.26
N VAL A 190 1.66 -3.10 -11.36
CA VAL A 190 1.27 -3.73 -12.63
C VAL A 190 1.03 -5.23 -12.48
N ASN A 191 1.87 -5.94 -11.72
CA ASN A 191 1.72 -7.38 -11.48
C ASN A 191 0.48 -7.67 -10.61
N VAL A 192 0.21 -6.80 -9.63
CA VAL A 192 -0.99 -6.90 -8.78
C VAL A 192 -2.24 -6.71 -9.63
N VAL A 193 -2.28 -5.66 -10.45
CA VAL A 193 -3.41 -5.36 -11.35
C VAL A 193 -3.65 -6.48 -12.36
N GLU A 194 -2.61 -7.02 -12.99
CA GLU A 194 -2.74 -8.15 -13.92
C GLU A 194 -3.33 -9.39 -13.22
N MET A 195 -2.87 -9.69 -11.99
CA MET A 195 -3.42 -10.78 -11.18
C MET A 195 -4.87 -10.51 -10.73
N MET A 196 -5.19 -9.29 -10.31
CA MET A 196 -6.55 -8.88 -9.91
C MET A 196 -7.53 -9.05 -11.08
N LYS A 197 -7.15 -8.63 -12.30
CA LYS A 197 -7.96 -8.83 -13.50
C LYS A 197 -8.14 -10.31 -13.81
N ALA A 198 -7.06 -11.11 -13.74
CA ALA A 198 -7.11 -12.55 -14.02
C ALA A 198 -7.99 -13.33 -13.03
N LYS A 199 -7.97 -12.93 -11.75
CA LYS A 199 -8.72 -13.58 -10.67
C LYS A 199 -10.05 -12.91 -10.34
N LYS A 200 -10.39 -11.84 -11.07
CA LYS A 200 -11.58 -11.00 -10.83
C LYS A 200 -11.68 -10.57 -9.36
N ALA A 201 -10.54 -10.18 -8.80
CA ALA A 201 -10.46 -9.74 -7.42
C ALA A 201 -11.26 -8.45 -7.23
N ILE A 202 -12.03 -8.41 -6.15
CA ILE A 202 -12.92 -7.28 -5.86
C ILE A 202 -12.20 -6.17 -5.08
N ILE A 203 -11.07 -6.49 -4.46
CA ILE A 203 -10.17 -5.55 -3.80
C ILE A 203 -8.78 -6.17 -3.71
N GLY A 204 -7.74 -5.33 -3.70
CA GLY A 204 -6.37 -5.77 -3.60
C GLY A 204 -5.44 -4.60 -3.42
N GLY A 205 -4.14 -4.82 -3.57
CA GLY A 205 -3.16 -3.74 -3.45
C GLY A 205 -1.77 -4.20 -3.05
N GLU A 206 -1.02 -3.29 -2.47
CA GLU A 206 0.33 -3.54 -1.98
C GLU A 206 0.43 -3.21 -0.48
N GLY A 207 1.25 -3.97 0.24
CA GLY A 207 1.48 -3.83 1.68
C GLY A 207 2.08 -2.49 2.14
N ASN A 208 2.43 -1.61 1.20
CA ASN A 208 2.89 -0.25 1.45
C ASN A 208 1.73 0.77 1.59
N GLY A 209 0.52 0.30 1.91
CA GLY A 209 -0.65 1.16 2.08
C GLY A 209 -1.39 1.50 0.78
N GLY A 210 -0.95 0.95 -0.35
CA GLY A 210 -1.58 1.15 -1.64
C GLY A 210 -2.81 0.28 -1.85
N VAL A 211 -4.01 0.84 -1.67
CA VAL A 211 -5.29 0.15 -1.87
C VAL A 211 -5.74 0.28 -3.32
N ILE A 212 -6.11 -0.85 -3.94
CA ILE A 212 -6.68 -0.92 -5.30
C ILE A 212 -8.10 -1.47 -5.18
N TYR A 213 -9.08 -0.67 -5.60
CA TYR A 213 -10.49 -1.07 -5.63
C TYR A 213 -11.04 -0.94 -7.06
N PRO A 214 -11.20 -2.05 -7.79
CA PRO A 214 -11.60 -2.04 -9.20
C PRO A 214 -12.92 -1.34 -9.51
N GLU A 215 -13.82 -1.20 -8.54
CA GLU A 215 -15.05 -0.40 -8.67
C GLU A 215 -14.74 1.07 -8.99
N SER A 216 -13.61 1.60 -8.51
CA SER A 216 -13.08 2.91 -8.89
C SER A 216 -12.24 2.79 -10.16
N HIS A 217 -11.07 2.16 -10.04
CA HIS A 217 -10.14 1.90 -11.13
C HIS A 217 -9.05 0.89 -10.70
N TYR A 218 -8.21 0.46 -11.64
CA TYR A 218 -7.06 -0.43 -11.38
C TYR A 218 -5.77 0.37 -11.15
N GLY A 219 -5.73 1.10 -10.05
CA GLY A 219 -4.56 1.85 -9.58
C GLY A 219 -4.65 2.03 -8.07
N ARG A 220 -3.50 2.24 -7.40
CA ARG A 220 -3.48 2.54 -5.97
C ARG A 220 -4.05 3.93 -5.73
N ASP A 221 -4.95 4.04 -4.76
CA ASP A 221 -5.72 5.25 -4.52
C ASP A 221 -5.99 5.44 -3.03
N ALA A 222 -5.33 6.45 -2.44
CA ALA A 222 -5.50 6.75 -1.02
C ALA A 222 -6.90 7.29 -0.69
N LEU A 223 -7.56 8.03 -1.59
CA LEU A 223 -8.91 8.55 -1.33
C LEU A 223 -9.91 7.41 -1.20
N VAL A 224 -9.78 6.39 -2.06
CA VAL A 224 -10.57 5.16 -1.98
C VAL A 224 -10.34 4.46 -0.64
N GLY A 225 -9.08 4.29 -0.24
CA GLY A 225 -8.74 3.71 1.06
C GLY A 225 -9.38 4.46 2.23
N ILE A 226 -9.35 5.81 2.18
CA ILE A 226 -9.94 6.67 3.22
C ILE A 226 -11.45 6.46 3.32
N VAL A 227 -12.20 6.55 2.22
CA VAL A 227 -13.67 6.45 2.29
C VAL A 227 -14.14 5.05 2.69
N LEU A 228 -13.43 3.99 2.28
CA LEU A 228 -13.70 2.63 2.71
C LEU A 228 -13.43 2.47 4.21
N PHE A 229 -12.31 2.99 4.70
CA PHE A 229 -11.95 2.89 6.11
C PHE A 229 -12.90 3.70 7.02
N LEU A 230 -13.27 4.93 6.63
CA LEU A 230 -14.25 5.72 7.39
C LEU A 230 -15.62 5.04 7.41
N SER A 231 -16.04 4.43 6.30
CA SER A 231 -17.28 3.63 6.25
C SER A 231 -17.19 2.43 7.19
N TYR A 232 -16.04 1.76 7.25
CA TYR A 232 -15.78 0.67 8.17
C TYR A 232 -15.89 1.11 9.64
N LEU A 233 -15.31 2.27 10.00
CA LEU A 233 -15.38 2.83 11.34
C LEU A 233 -16.82 3.17 11.75
N VAL A 234 -17.62 3.73 10.84
CA VAL A 234 -19.03 4.02 11.08
C VAL A 234 -19.79 2.74 11.43
N GLU A 235 -19.59 1.68 10.66
CA GLU A 235 -20.33 0.43 10.86
C GLU A 235 -19.91 -0.34 12.11
N LYS A 236 -18.60 -0.37 12.38
CA LYS A 236 -18.10 -1.01 13.59
C LYS A 236 -18.42 -0.19 14.84
N ASN A 237 -18.62 1.12 14.69
CA ASN A 237 -18.80 2.09 15.76
C ASN A 237 -17.74 1.91 16.87
N LYS A 238 -16.48 1.77 16.44
CA LYS A 238 -15.31 1.52 17.27
C LYS A 238 -14.24 2.57 17.00
N LYS A 239 -13.34 2.71 17.96
CA LYS A 239 -12.11 3.47 17.80
C LYS A 239 -11.14 2.76 16.85
N VAL A 240 -10.21 3.49 16.25
CA VAL A 240 -9.24 2.94 15.30
C VAL A 240 -8.34 1.91 15.96
N SER A 241 -7.86 2.17 17.18
CA SER A 241 -7.07 1.20 17.96
C SER A 241 -7.80 -0.14 18.17
N MET A 242 -9.13 -0.12 18.33
CA MET A 242 -9.93 -1.34 18.50
C MET A 242 -10.10 -2.11 17.19
N ILE A 243 -10.09 -1.42 16.05
CA ILE A 243 -10.04 -2.08 14.74
C ILE A 243 -8.68 -2.76 14.58
N LEU A 244 -7.60 -2.03 14.83
CA LEU A 244 -6.23 -2.54 14.76
C LEU A 244 -6.07 -3.83 15.58
N ASN A 245 -6.49 -3.80 16.85
CA ASN A 245 -6.40 -4.93 17.76
C ASN A 245 -7.31 -6.13 17.40
N SER A 246 -8.22 -5.99 16.44
CA SER A 246 -9.10 -7.08 15.98
C SER A 246 -8.61 -7.77 14.70
N MET A 247 -7.59 -7.20 14.05
CA MET A 247 -7.00 -7.75 12.84
C MET A 247 -5.94 -8.81 13.17
N PRO A 248 -5.62 -9.70 12.20
CA PRO A 248 -4.42 -10.53 12.29
C PRO A 248 -3.20 -9.63 12.55
N SER A 249 -2.41 -9.99 13.56
CA SER A 249 -1.25 -9.20 13.97
C SER A 249 0.02 -9.96 13.64
N TYR A 250 0.88 -9.30 12.89
CA TYR A 250 2.19 -9.80 12.48
C TYR A 250 3.24 -8.73 12.69
N PHE A 251 4.48 -9.16 12.86
CA PHE A 251 5.64 -8.28 12.89
C PHE A 251 6.37 -8.35 11.56
N MET A 252 6.52 -7.19 10.90
CA MET A 252 7.21 -7.06 9.63
C MET A 252 8.61 -6.47 9.84
N LEU A 253 9.64 -7.22 9.49
CA LEU A 253 11.03 -6.78 9.47
C LEU A 253 11.46 -6.56 8.01
N LYS A 254 12.01 -5.37 7.71
CA LYS A 254 12.51 -4.99 6.38
C LYS A 254 14.00 -4.64 6.51
N GLU A 255 14.86 -5.43 5.87
CA GLU A 255 16.31 -5.30 5.95
C GLU A 255 16.96 -5.29 4.57
N LYS A 256 18.19 -4.79 4.51
CA LYS A 256 19.02 -4.84 3.31
C LYS A 256 20.42 -5.34 3.65
N ILE A 257 20.90 -6.30 2.88
CA ILE A 257 22.29 -6.77 2.96
C ILE A 257 23.05 -6.18 1.78
N LEU A 258 24.09 -5.40 2.09
CA LEU A 258 25.06 -4.95 1.10
C LEU A 258 26.01 -6.10 0.81
N LEU A 259 26.18 -6.40 -0.47
CA LEU A 259 27.14 -7.39 -0.94
C LEU A 259 28.32 -6.67 -1.59
N ASP A 260 29.50 -7.23 -1.44
CA ASP A 260 30.65 -6.84 -2.25
C ASP A 260 30.37 -7.15 -3.73
N GLU A 261 30.85 -6.31 -4.63
CA GLU A 261 30.58 -6.42 -6.09
C GLU A 261 31.04 -7.75 -6.70
N ASN A 262 31.97 -8.45 -6.03
CA ASN A 262 32.53 -9.72 -6.49
C ASN A 262 31.71 -10.95 -6.06
N ILE A 263 30.69 -10.78 -5.22
CA ILE A 263 29.88 -11.89 -4.70
C ILE A 263 28.85 -12.32 -5.76
N ASP A 264 28.84 -13.61 -6.08
CA ASP A 264 27.84 -14.19 -6.98
C ASP A 264 26.50 -14.40 -6.26
N ILE A 265 25.61 -13.42 -6.41
CA ILE A 265 24.24 -13.46 -5.86
C ILE A 265 23.48 -14.70 -6.33
N ASP A 266 23.71 -15.17 -7.55
CA ASP A 266 22.95 -16.30 -8.10
C ASP A 266 23.38 -17.60 -7.39
N SER A 267 24.66 -17.74 -7.05
CA SER A 267 25.16 -18.83 -6.19
C SER A 267 24.56 -18.81 -4.78
N ILE A 268 24.41 -17.63 -4.16
CA ILE A 268 23.72 -17.52 -2.86
C ILE A 268 22.27 -18.01 -2.97
N PHE A 269 21.56 -17.57 -4.01
CA PHE A 269 20.16 -17.94 -4.22
C PHE A 269 20.02 -19.46 -4.47
N LEU A 270 20.98 -20.08 -5.18
CA LEU A 270 21.04 -21.53 -5.33
C LEU A 270 21.29 -22.25 -3.99
N GLY A 271 22.22 -21.74 -3.17
CA GLY A 271 22.50 -22.26 -1.84
C GLY A 271 21.27 -22.23 -0.93
N ILE A 272 20.53 -21.12 -0.92
CA ILE A 272 19.25 -20.99 -0.20
C ILE A 272 18.24 -22.02 -0.71
N LYS A 273 18.02 -22.10 -2.03
CA LYS A 273 17.07 -23.06 -2.63
C LYS A 273 17.40 -24.52 -2.27
N SER A 274 18.68 -24.86 -2.16
CA SER A 274 19.11 -26.21 -1.81
C SER A 274 18.90 -26.57 -0.32
N THR A 275 18.67 -25.57 0.52
CA THR A 275 18.53 -25.74 1.98
C THR A 275 17.08 -26.03 2.41
N TYR A 276 16.09 -25.59 1.64
CA TYR A 276 14.66 -25.70 1.97
C TYR A 276 13.94 -26.68 1.04
N ASP A 277 12.80 -27.21 1.50
CA ASP A 277 11.95 -28.06 0.66
C ASP A 277 11.29 -27.23 -0.45
N GLU A 278 11.14 -27.81 -1.65
CA GLU A 278 10.54 -27.10 -2.79
C GLU A 278 9.11 -26.61 -2.50
N ASN A 279 8.34 -27.32 -1.67
CA ASN A 279 6.98 -26.93 -1.30
C ASN A 279 6.92 -25.72 -0.35
N GLU A 280 8.03 -25.39 0.31
CA GLU A 280 8.16 -24.21 1.16
C GLU A 280 8.51 -22.97 0.34
N LEU A 281 8.96 -23.14 -0.91
CA LEU A 281 9.52 -22.06 -1.73
C LEU A 281 8.52 -21.54 -2.77
N ASP A 282 8.45 -20.22 -2.88
CA ASP A 282 7.87 -19.52 -4.01
C ASP A 282 8.95 -18.66 -4.68
N THR A 283 9.28 -19.00 -5.92
CA THR A 283 10.38 -18.40 -6.68
C THR A 283 9.91 -17.50 -7.83
N ARG A 284 8.62 -17.11 -7.83
CA ARG A 284 8.03 -16.29 -8.90
C ARG A 284 8.67 -14.89 -9.00
N ASP A 285 9.16 -14.34 -7.90
CA ASP A 285 9.89 -13.06 -7.82
C ASP A 285 10.88 -13.16 -6.65
N GLY A 286 12.16 -13.43 -6.92
CA GLY A 286 13.14 -13.71 -5.87
C GLY A 286 12.96 -15.10 -5.24
N ILE A 287 13.17 -15.21 -3.93
CA ILE A 287 12.92 -16.43 -3.14
C ILE A 287 12.08 -16.06 -1.94
N LYS A 288 10.83 -16.51 -1.91
CA LYS A 288 9.98 -16.49 -0.72
C LYS A 288 9.96 -17.87 -0.07
N ILE A 289 10.34 -17.94 1.18
CA ILE A 289 10.36 -19.13 2.03
C ILE A 289 9.16 -19.02 2.97
N ASN A 290 8.18 -19.89 2.79
CA ASN A 290 7.01 -19.97 3.67
C ASN A 290 7.38 -20.74 4.94
N LYS A 291 7.01 -20.19 6.09
CA LYS A 291 7.15 -20.82 7.41
C LYS A 291 5.75 -21.01 7.99
N ASN A 292 5.62 -21.79 9.06
CA ASN A 292 4.30 -22.08 9.66
C ASN A 292 3.51 -20.81 10.08
N ASN A 293 4.19 -19.80 10.62
CA ASN A 293 3.57 -18.56 11.13
C ASN A 293 4.19 -17.29 10.51
N GLY A 294 4.67 -17.38 9.27
CA GLY A 294 5.38 -16.27 8.67
C GLY A 294 6.07 -16.63 7.36
N TRP A 295 6.93 -15.75 6.89
CA TRP A 295 7.70 -15.97 5.68
C TRP A 295 8.95 -15.09 5.64
N ILE A 296 9.92 -15.52 4.84
CA ILE A 296 11.13 -14.76 4.50
C ILE A 296 11.10 -14.54 3.00
N HIS A 297 11.27 -13.32 2.51
CA HIS A 297 11.30 -13.02 1.09
C HIS A 297 12.54 -12.23 0.72
N LEU A 298 13.40 -12.85 -0.07
CA LEU A 298 14.65 -12.30 -0.57
C LEU A 298 14.49 -11.83 -2.02
N ARG A 299 14.89 -10.60 -2.29
CA ARG A 299 14.88 -10.02 -3.64
C ARG A 299 16.21 -9.36 -3.97
N LYS A 300 16.75 -9.70 -5.13
CA LYS A 300 17.90 -9.01 -5.73
C LYS A 300 17.49 -7.61 -6.14
N SER A 301 18.31 -6.61 -5.83
CA SER A 301 18.12 -5.27 -6.38
C SER A 301 18.57 -5.24 -7.85
N ASN A 302 17.82 -4.55 -8.70
CA ASN A 302 18.15 -4.42 -10.12
C ASN A 302 19.27 -3.39 -10.38
N THR A 303 19.51 -2.49 -9.44
CA THR A 303 20.36 -1.29 -9.62
C THR A 303 21.56 -1.23 -8.69
N GLU A 304 21.55 -2.01 -7.61
CA GLU A 304 22.57 -1.97 -6.55
C GLU A 304 22.95 -3.39 -6.15
N PRO A 305 24.19 -3.66 -5.69
CA PRO A 305 24.61 -4.98 -5.21
C PRO A 305 24.05 -5.25 -3.80
N ILE A 306 22.72 -5.26 -3.68
CA ILE A 306 22.04 -5.51 -2.41
C ILE A 306 20.99 -6.61 -2.55
N ILE A 307 20.82 -7.37 -1.48
CA ILE A 307 19.66 -8.25 -1.27
C ILE A 307 18.71 -7.55 -0.30
N ARG A 308 17.48 -7.29 -0.75
CA ARG A 308 16.39 -6.85 0.12
C ARG A 308 15.77 -8.08 0.77
N ILE A 309 15.58 -8.03 2.08
CA ILE A 309 15.02 -9.11 2.88
C ILE A 309 13.79 -8.58 3.60
N TYR A 310 12.64 -9.19 3.32
CA TYR A 310 11.38 -8.93 3.99
C TYR A 310 11.03 -10.15 4.82
N ILE A 311 10.69 -9.96 6.08
CA ILE A 311 10.33 -11.06 6.98
C ILE A 311 9.05 -10.70 7.68
N GLU A 312 8.10 -11.60 7.64
CA GLU A 312 6.92 -11.55 8.50
C GLU A 312 6.95 -12.72 9.47
N ALA A 313 6.63 -12.45 10.74
CA ALA A 313 6.53 -13.46 11.79
C ALA A 313 5.46 -13.08 12.81
N ALA A 314 5.16 -13.96 13.76
CA ALA A 314 4.16 -13.70 14.79
C ALA A 314 4.58 -12.60 15.77
N ASN A 315 5.89 -12.38 15.95
CA ASN A 315 6.45 -11.36 16.83
C ASN A 315 7.87 -10.99 16.40
N LYS A 316 8.43 -9.99 17.11
CA LYS A 316 9.75 -9.44 16.83
C LYS A 316 10.84 -10.51 17.00
N GLU A 317 10.80 -11.27 18.08
CA GLU A 317 11.81 -12.28 18.41
C GLU A 317 11.89 -13.37 17.33
N GLU A 318 10.75 -13.84 16.83
CA GLU A 318 10.69 -14.82 15.74
C GLU A 318 11.19 -14.22 14.41
N SER A 319 10.89 -12.94 14.12
CA SER A 319 11.41 -12.27 12.93
C SER A 319 12.94 -12.13 12.95
N GLU A 320 13.52 -11.83 14.12
CA GLU A 320 14.97 -11.71 14.32
C GLU A 320 15.66 -13.08 14.22
N MET A 321 14.98 -14.15 14.67
CA MET A 321 15.44 -15.52 14.49
C MET A 321 15.48 -15.91 13.01
N PHE A 322 14.41 -15.64 12.25
CA PHE A 322 14.37 -15.86 10.79
C PHE A 322 15.44 -15.05 10.06
N PHE A 323 15.68 -13.81 10.48
CA PHE A 323 16.73 -12.97 9.91
C PHE A 323 18.12 -13.54 10.18
N SER A 324 18.37 -14.02 11.39
CA SER A 324 19.66 -14.61 11.76
C SER A 324 19.92 -15.92 11.03
N GLU A 325 18.89 -16.75 10.84
CA GLU A 325 18.93 -17.99 10.04
C GLU A 325 19.35 -17.68 8.60
N ILE A 326 18.64 -16.76 7.93
CA ILE A 326 18.92 -16.46 6.53
C ILE A 326 20.24 -15.74 6.33
N LYS A 327 20.62 -14.84 7.26
CA LYS A 327 21.92 -14.16 7.21
C LYS A 327 23.07 -15.15 7.30
N LYS A 328 22.99 -16.15 8.18
CA LYS A 328 24.01 -17.19 8.28
C LYS A 328 24.16 -18.00 6.99
N ILE A 329 23.04 -18.31 6.32
CA ILE A 329 23.06 -19.00 5.02
C ILE A 329 23.72 -18.12 3.96
N ILE A 330 23.39 -16.83 3.92
CA ILE A 330 24.01 -15.86 3.01
C ILE A 330 25.51 -15.77 3.26
N ASP A 331 25.94 -15.59 4.51
CA ASP A 331 27.35 -15.48 4.91
C ASP A 331 28.15 -16.77 4.60
N THR A 332 27.50 -17.94 4.58
CA THR A 332 28.15 -19.23 4.23
C THR A 332 28.32 -19.42 2.72
N ASN A 333 27.49 -18.76 1.92
CA ASN A 333 27.47 -18.88 0.45
C ASN A 333 28.01 -17.63 -0.26
N SER A 334 28.51 -16.63 0.49
CA SER A 334 29.15 -15.41 -0.01
C SER A 334 30.66 -15.55 -0.02
#